data_AF-A0A0Q6KS99-F1
#
_entry.id   AF-A0A0Q6KS99-F1
#
_cell.length_a   1.000
_cell.length_b   1.000
_cell.length_c   1.000
_cell.angle_alpha   90.00
_cell.angle_beta   90.00
_cell.angle_gamma   90.00
#
_symmetry.space_group_name_H-M   'P 1'
#
loop_
_entity.id
_entity.type
_entity.pdbx_description
1 polymer ?
#
loop_
_entity_poly.entity_id
_entity_poly.type
_entity_poly.pdbx_seq_one_letter_code
_entity_poly.pdbx_strand_id
1 'polypeptide(L)'
;MDVDHASTSQMMQEASPFDSASDAPVRAQSTVERAYQLARQGPCTTLDDIRRQLEQERYASVNAHLSGPTIRRQLRQICRDRIVRPTPTE
;
A
#
# COMPACT_ATOMS: atom_id res chain seq x y z
N MET A 1 10.44 70.12 -6.18
CA MET A 1 10.92 69.16 -5.17
C MET A 1 9.66 68.50 -4.68
N ASP A 2 9.19 67.58 -5.50
CA ASP A 2 7.87 66.99 -5.41
C ASP A 2 8.02 65.68 -4.65
N VAL A 3 7.29 65.63 -3.56
CA VAL A 3 6.67 64.47 -2.92
C VAL A 3 7.00 63.10 -3.54
N ASP A 4 7.74 62.28 -2.81
CA ASP A 4 7.44 60.85 -2.78
C ASP A 4 7.25 60.42 -1.34
N HIS A 5 5.98 60.11 -1.08
CA HIS A 5 5.43 59.73 0.19
C HIS A 5 5.84 58.30 0.52
N ALA A 6 6.13 58.09 1.80
CA ALA A 6 5.79 56.90 2.56
C ALA A 6 6.21 55.54 1.95
N SER A 7 7.25 54.97 2.55
CA SER A 7 7.46 53.52 2.68
C SER A 7 6.14 52.80 2.94
N THR A 8 5.53 52.31 1.87
CA THR A 8 4.45 51.33 1.97
C THR A 8 5.14 49.97 1.98
N SER A 9 5.73 49.62 3.13
CA SER A 9 6.21 48.27 3.46
C SER A 9 5.04 47.31 3.70
N GLN A 10 4.03 47.37 2.84
CA GLN A 10 2.87 46.50 2.85
C GLN A 10 3.07 45.48 1.73
N MET A 11 2.76 44.23 2.03
CA MET A 11 2.68 43.08 1.11
C MET A 11 3.99 42.28 0.95
N MET A 12 4.22 41.38 1.91
CA MET A 12 4.31 39.94 1.61
C MET A 12 4.01 39.17 2.90
N GLN A 13 2.72 39.09 3.19
CA GLN A 13 2.15 38.18 4.17
C GLN A 13 1.61 37.00 3.37
N GLU A 14 2.51 36.20 2.81
CA GLU A 14 2.17 34.95 2.14
C GLU A 14 2.21 33.88 3.24
N ALA A 15 1.01 33.48 3.64
CA ALA A 15 0.75 32.48 4.64
C ALA A 15 1.60 31.22 4.43
N SER A 16 2.19 30.70 5.49
CA SER A 16 2.49 29.29 5.58
C SER A 16 1.19 28.49 5.39
N PRO A 17 1.08 27.57 4.42
CA PRO A 17 0.36 26.34 4.64
C PRO A 17 1.38 25.33 5.17
N PHE A 18 1.57 25.33 6.50
CA PHE A 18 1.81 24.08 7.19
C PHE A 18 0.51 23.29 7.10
N ASP A 19 0.19 22.74 5.92
CA ASP A 19 -0.63 21.54 5.73
C ASP A 19 -0.77 21.30 4.22
N SER A 20 0.06 20.41 3.71
CA SER A 20 -0.45 19.45 2.74
C SER A 20 0.13 18.13 3.17
N ALA A 21 -0.60 17.55 4.13
CA ALA A 21 -0.88 16.13 4.18
C ALA A 21 0.10 15.28 3.35
N SER A 22 1.00 14.60 4.06
CA SER A 22 1.34 13.21 3.79
C SER A 22 1.11 12.80 2.33
N ASP A 23 2.06 13.14 1.45
CA ASP A 23 2.32 12.29 0.29
C ASP A 23 2.97 11.00 0.82
N ALA A 24 2.25 10.28 1.68
CA ALA A 24 2.44 8.86 1.79
C ALA A 24 2.06 8.35 0.40
N PRO A 25 3.00 7.75 -0.36
CA PRO A 25 2.72 7.36 -1.73
C PRO A 25 1.44 6.55 -1.72
N VAL A 26 0.42 7.11 -2.38
CA VAL A 26 -0.94 6.63 -2.42
C VAL A 26 -0.95 5.14 -2.73
N ARG A 27 -0.99 4.33 -1.66
CA ARG A 27 -1.40 2.93 -1.57
C ARG A 27 -1.40 2.20 -2.90
N ALA A 28 -0.24 2.12 -3.56
CA ALA A 28 -0.04 1.18 -4.63
C ALA A 28 -0.11 -0.17 -3.93
N GLN A 29 -1.29 -0.81 -3.94
CA GLN A 29 -1.49 -2.11 -3.33
C GLN A 29 -0.43 -3.02 -3.91
N SER A 30 0.62 -3.24 -3.12
CA SER A 30 1.78 -3.95 -3.62
C SER A 30 1.34 -5.38 -3.85
N THR A 31 1.90 -6.04 -4.86
CA THR A 31 1.60 -7.44 -5.18
C THR A 31 1.70 -8.36 -3.94
N VAL A 32 2.59 -7.98 -3.00
CA VAL A 32 2.75 -8.59 -1.68
C VAL A 32 1.52 -8.38 -0.78
N GLU A 33 0.99 -7.17 -0.68
CA GLU A 33 -0.20 -6.87 0.13
C GLU A 33 -1.42 -7.64 -0.39
N ARG A 34 -1.61 -7.67 -1.72
CA ARG A 34 -2.67 -8.45 -2.32
C ARG A 34 -2.49 -9.95 -2.07
N ALA A 35 -1.26 -10.47 -2.16
CA ALA A 35 -0.96 -11.85 -1.79
C ALA A 35 -1.38 -12.20 -0.35
N TYR A 36 -1.13 -11.29 0.60
CA TYR A 36 -1.56 -11.47 1.99
C TYR A 36 -3.09 -11.47 2.12
N GLN A 37 -3.79 -10.62 1.38
CA GLN A 37 -5.25 -10.61 1.37
C GLN A 37 -5.79 -11.95 0.84
N LEU A 38 -5.24 -12.46 -0.27
CA LEU A 38 -5.65 -13.72 -0.87
C LEU A 38 -5.42 -14.93 0.04
N ALA A 39 -4.27 -14.97 0.72
CA ALA A 39 -3.97 -15.99 1.74
C ALA A 39 -4.98 -15.98 2.91
N ARG A 40 -5.59 -14.82 3.21
CA ARG A 40 -6.58 -14.64 4.28
C ARG A 40 -8.03 -14.86 3.85
N GLN A 41 -8.43 -14.34 2.69
CA GLN A 41 -9.80 -14.46 2.13
C GLN A 41 -10.17 -15.90 1.81
N GLY A 42 -9.15 -16.72 1.52
CA GLY A 42 -9.29 -18.14 1.60
C GLY A 42 -9.68 -18.98 0.38
N PRO A 43 -9.83 -18.45 -0.85
CA PRO A 43 -9.80 -19.33 -2.02
C PRO A 43 -8.39 -19.92 -2.21
N CYS A 44 -7.34 -19.20 -1.79
CA CYS A 44 -5.95 -19.61 -1.98
C CYS A 44 -5.38 -20.35 -0.77
N THR A 45 -5.05 -21.64 -0.94
CA THR A 45 -4.43 -22.49 0.10
C THR A 45 -2.93 -22.71 -0.12
N THR A 46 -2.41 -22.35 -1.29
CA THR A 46 -1.01 -22.52 -1.66
C THR A 46 -0.45 -21.24 -2.29
N LEU A 47 0.88 -21.10 -2.28
CA LEU A 47 1.58 -20.00 -2.96
C LEU A 47 1.29 -19.96 -4.46
N ASP A 48 1.03 -21.11 -5.07
CA ASP A 48 0.74 -21.22 -6.50
C ASP A 48 -0.63 -20.64 -6.83
N ASP A 49 -1.62 -20.89 -5.96
CA ASP A 49 -2.96 -20.34 -6.10
C ASP A 49 -2.95 -18.80 -5.95
N ILE A 50 -2.17 -18.29 -4.98
CA ILE A 50 -1.96 -16.85 -4.80
C ILE A 50 -1.32 -16.24 -6.07
N ARG A 51 -0.33 -16.92 -6.67
CA ARG A 51 0.31 -16.45 -7.90
C ARG A 51 -0.69 -16.37 -9.05
N ARG A 52 -1.44 -17.44 -9.29
CA ARG A 52 -2.46 -17.51 -10.35
C ARG A 52 -3.49 -16.40 -10.20
N GLN A 53 -3.97 -16.16 -8.99
CA GLN A 53 -4.96 -15.13 -8.73
C GLN A 53 -4.40 -13.72 -8.97
N LEU A 54 -3.14 -13.46 -8.57
CA LEU A 54 -2.48 -12.19 -8.86
C LEU A 54 -2.20 -11.99 -10.36
N GLU A 55 -1.88 -13.06 -11.08
CA GLU A 55 -1.72 -13.02 -12.54
C GLU A 55 -3.06 -12.73 -13.24
N GLN A 56 -4.17 -13.32 -12.76
CA GLN A 56 -5.52 -13.03 -13.25
C GLN A 56 -5.94 -11.57 -13.01
N GLU A 57 -5.58 -11.02 -11.85
CA GLU A 57 -5.80 -9.61 -11.52
C GLU A 57 -4.82 -8.65 -12.22
N ARG A 58 -3.93 -9.19 -13.08
CA ARG A 58 -2.91 -8.46 -13.86
C ARG A 58 -1.88 -7.69 -13.02
N TYR A 59 -1.53 -8.21 -11.85
CA TYR A 59 -0.40 -7.68 -11.10
C TYR A 59 0.92 -7.92 -11.85
N ALA A 60 1.74 -6.89 -11.93
CA ALA A 60 3.07 -7.00 -12.51
C ALA A 60 4.06 -7.65 -11.52
N SER A 61 5.03 -8.37 -12.07
CA SER A 61 6.18 -8.87 -11.33
C SER A 61 5.83 -9.69 -10.09
N VAL A 62 4.73 -10.48 -10.13
CA VAL A 62 4.28 -11.34 -9.02
C VAL A 62 5.42 -12.21 -8.51
N ASN A 63 6.16 -12.83 -9.42
CA ASN A 63 7.31 -13.65 -9.05
C ASN A 63 8.43 -12.85 -8.40
N ALA A 64 8.77 -11.65 -8.87
CA ALA A 64 9.82 -10.84 -8.24
C ALA A 64 9.43 -10.46 -6.81
N HIS A 65 8.20 -10.00 -6.61
CA HIS A 65 7.68 -9.59 -5.31
C HIS A 65 7.48 -10.77 -4.34
N LEU A 66 7.07 -11.94 -4.83
CA LEU A 66 6.86 -13.15 -4.02
C LEU A 66 8.07 -14.09 -3.95
N SER A 67 9.21 -13.73 -4.56
CA SER A 67 10.43 -14.55 -4.46
C SER A 67 11.20 -14.35 -3.17
N GLY A 68 10.84 -13.35 -2.37
CA GLY A 68 11.41 -13.14 -1.04
C GLY A 68 11.18 -14.36 -0.13
N PRO A 69 12.23 -14.95 0.48
CA PRO A 69 12.11 -16.13 1.34
C PRO A 69 11.21 -15.86 2.55
N THR A 70 11.27 -14.64 3.11
CA THR A 70 10.41 -14.18 4.20
C THR A 70 8.93 -14.17 3.80
N ILE A 71 8.60 -13.59 2.65
CA ILE A 71 7.22 -13.48 2.16
C ILE A 71 6.64 -14.88 1.91
N ARG A 72 7.41 -15.76 1.25
CA ARG A 72 6.98 -17.16 1.04
C ARG A 72 6.71 -17.88 2.35
N ARG A 73 7.56 -17.69 3.36
CA ARG A 73 7.37 -18.29 4.69
C ARG A 73 6.11 -17.74 5.37
N GLN A 74 5.90 -16.42 5.36
CA GLN A 74 4.76 -15.77 5.98
C GLN A 74 3.44 -16.21 5.32
N LEU A 75 3.35 -16.16 3.99
CA LEU A 75 2.15 -16.61 3.26
C LEU A 75 1.83 -18.08 3.56
N ARG A 76 2.85 -18.95 3.55
CA ARG A 76 2.68 -20.37 3.84
C ARG A 76 2.23 -20.60 5.29
N GLN A 77 2.72 -19.80 6.22
CA GLN A 77 2.30 -19.83 7.62
C GLN A 77 0.84 -19.39 7.78
N ILE A 78 0.41 -18.31 7.10
CA ILE A 78 -0.98 -17.83 7.13
C ILE A 78 -1.94 -18.87 6.53
N CYS A 79 -1.59 -19.45 5.37
CA CYS A 79 -2.39 -20.52 4.77
C CYS A 79 -2.50 -21.73 5.70
N ARG A 80 -1.41 -22.12 6.37
CA ARG A 80 -1.39 -23.23 7.34
C ARG A 80 -2.20 -22.93 8.61
N ASP A 81 -2.05 -21.74 9.18
CA ASP A 81 -2.75 -21.32 10.40
C ASP A 81 -4.27 -21.27 10.17
N ARG A 82 -4.68 -20.82 8.98
CA ARG A 82 -6.10 -20.84 8.56
C ARG A 82 -6.66 -22.27 8.43
N ILE A 83 -5.90 -23.23 7.89
CA ILE A 83 -6.36 -24.63 7.84
C ILE A 83 -6.58 -25.17 9.26
N VAL A 84 -5.78 -24.72 10.24
CA VAL A 84 -5.89 -25.11 11.65
C VAL A 84 -7.05 -24.40 12.37
N ARG A 85 -7.41 -23.19 11.97
CA ARG A 85 -8.63 -22.50 12.43
C ARG A 85 -9.66 -22.42 11.29
N PRO A 86 -10.52 -23.44 11.11
CA PRO A 86 -11.77 -23.19 10.43
C PRO A 86 -12.51 -22.13 11.25
N THR A 87 -12.62 -20.91 10.74
CA THR A 87 -13.59 -19.96 11.27
C THR A 87 -14.96 -20.59 11.05
N PRO A 88 -15.75 -20.86 12.12
CA PRO A 88 -17.11 -21.31 11.96
C PRO A 88 -17.85 -20.25 11.14
N THR A 89 -18.47 -20.74 10.08
CA THR A 89 -19.52 -20.08 9.30
C THR A 89 -20.48 -19.38 10.28
N GLU A 90 -20.65 -18.07 10.15
CA GLU A 90 -21.82 -17.38 10.70
C GLU A 90 -23.03 -17.68 9.80
#